data_AF-A0A6A6K3B6-F1
#
_entry.id   AF-A0A6A6K3B6-F1
#
_cell.length_a   1.000
_cell.length_b   1.000
_cell.length_c   1.000
_cell.angle_alpha   90.00
_cell.angle_beta   90.00
_cell.angle_gamma   90.00
#
_symmetry.space_group_name_H-M   'P 1'
#
loop_
_entity.id
_entity.type
_entity.pdbx_description
1 polymer ?
#
loop_
_entity_poly.entity_id
_entity_poly.type
_entity_poly.pdbx_seq_one_letter_code
_entity_poly.pdbx_strand_id
1 'polypeptide(L)'
;MGSLKKLLRVSDLSDKDVENLLLLANKYMAQEASDEVLRGKVIVNLFFEGSTRTLLAFEIAEKALGAISVTLNVAMSSMCKGESISDTISTMVAMGTDLVVVRCDQSCLVDEIAKRAGDCCVINAGDGHHEHPTQAVTDYATICSLKGGKVRGLEIAICGDVFHSRVARSNIRLLSRYGANIRVVTPTFVAHVPDGVSLVTHSLEEGIEGADVIMLLRIQRERMTSGDFMLDKEYSRLYMLDKKRLSLAKDDVIVMHPGPMNRGVEISDEVADNHSSVLLQRQKSAVGKSVQESVEGAIYRLSQQYVTVFAAGRTDAGVHALGQVIHFDLNTSLQDYVIKNALNHYLRSDMVSILSLEAAEESFHARFSAKKRHYMYKIVNRDAPPCLDRLRVWHIPKRLDVSCMQEAASYMVGEKKDFASFRAKECQSKSSVRTVDRIECVKDGSNILVHVSAKSFLHKQVRIIVGTLVQCGSGAFPPSYVLEILERKSRAAAGATAPPHGLYLVLVEY
;
A
#
# COMPACT_ATOMS: atom_id res chain seq x y z
N MET A 1 25.80 21.49 -5.76
CA MET A 1 24.76 20.49 -5.38
C MET A 1 25.29 19.76 -4.15
N GLY A 2 24.46 19.57 -3.12
CA GLY A 2 24.87 19.24 -1.75
C GLY A 2 25.70 17.97 -1.61
N SER A 3 26.68 18.00 -0.70
CA SER A 3 27.68 16.97 -0.40
C SER A 3 27.16 15.81 0.48
N LEU A 4 25.84 15.65 0.60
CA LEU A 4 25.24 14.72 1.56
C LEU A 4 25.38 13.27 1.07
N LYS A 5 26.46 12.62 1.47
CA LYS A 5 26.68 11.17 1.22
C LYS A 5 25.97 10.28 2.24
N LYS A 6 25.70 10.79 3.45
CA LYS A 6 25.22 9.99 4.58
C LYS A 6 24.04 10.70 5.24
N LEU A 7 22.88 10.06 5.24
CA LEU A 7 21.69 10.50 5.94
C LEU A 7 21.43 9.53 7.09
N LEU A 8 22.09 9.76 8.23
CA LEU A 8 21.98 8.90 9.41
C LEU A 8 20.99 9.46 10.43
N ARG A 9 20.92 10.78 10.52
CA ARG A 9 20.13 11.54 11.50
C ARG A 9 19.47 12.73 10.83
N VAL A 10 18.41 13.26 11.44
CA VAL A 10 17.79 14.52 11.01
C VAL A 10 18.79 15.68 11.07
N SER A 11 19.70 15.66 12.06
CA SER A 11 20.74 16.68 12.23
C SER A 11 21.77 16.73 11.10
N ASP A 12 21.86 15.68 10.28
CA ASP A 12 22.77 15.65 9.13
C ASP A 12 22.27 16.52 7.97
N LEU A 13 20.98 16.89 8.00
CA LEU A 13 20.36 17.74 6.99
C LEU A 13 20.56 19.22 7.35
N SER A 14 21.14 20.00 6.43
CA SER A 14 21.05 21.45 6.49
C SER A 14 19.64 21.93 6.13
N ASP A 15 19.29 23.17 6.46
CA ASP A 15 17.98 23.74 6.06
C ASP A 15 17.80 23.69 4.54
N LYS A 16 18.88 23.97 3.80
CA LYS A 16 18.93 23.87 2.35
C LYS A 16 18.71 22.44 1.84
N ASP A 17 19.20 21.43 2.53
CA ASP A 17 18.97 20.03 2.15
C ASP A 17 17.49 19.66 2.32
N VAL A 18 16.87 20.06 3.43
CA VAL A 18 15.43 19.84 3.68
C VAL A 18 14.60 20.54 2.61
N GLU A 19 14.88 21.81 2.31
CA GLU A 19 14.19 22.56 1.24
C GLU A 19 14.31 21.88 -0.12
N ASN A 20 15.52 21.45 -0.49
CA ASN A 20 15.75 20.72 -1.74
C ASN A 20 15.01 19.38 -1.78
N LEU A 21 14.99 18.63 -0.68
CA LEU A 21 14.26 17.38 -0.57
C LEU A 21 12.75 17.61 -0.74
N LEU A 22 12.20 18.66 -0.15
CA LEU A 22 10.79 19.04 -0.34
C LEU A 22 10.47 19.40 -1.79
N LEU A 23 11.31 20.24 -2.42
CA LEU A 23 11.14 20.62 -3.82
C LEU A 23 11.17 19.39 -4.73
N LEU A 24 12.14 18.49 -4.51
CA LEU A 24 12.29 17.28 -5.30
C LEU A 24 11.13 16.31 -5.07
N ALA A 25 10.71 16.13 -3.82
CA ALA A 25 9.55 15.30 -3.47
C ALA A 25 8.27 15.82 -4.14
N ASN A 26 8.04 17.14 -4.12
CA ASN A 26 6.89 17.75 -4.79
C ASN A 26 6.95 17.52 -6.31
N LYS A 27 8.12 17.69 -6.94
CA LYS A 27 8.32 17.45 -8.37
C LYS A 27 7.99 16.00 -8.77
N TYR A 28 8.49 15.02 -8.02
CA TYR A 28 8.19 13.60 -8.27
C TYR A 28 6.72 13.25 -7.94
N MET A 29 6.15 13.82 -6.88
CA MET A 29 4.74 13.61 -6.53
C MET A 29 3.77 14.21 -7.56
N ALA A 30 4.16 15.31 -8.21
CA ALA A 30 3.42 15.95 -9.30
C ALA A 30 3.64 15.26 -10.66
N GLN A 31 4.51 14.26 -10.74
CA GLN A 31 4.93 13.60 -11.99
C GLN A 31 5.58 14.56 -13.00
N GLU A 32 6.12 15.68 -12.53
CA GLU A 32 6.87 16.65 -13.34
C GLU A 32 8.34 16.20 -13.55
N ALA A 33 8.74 15.11 -12.90
CA ALA A 33 9.99 14.41 -13.08
C ALA A 33 9.74 12.92 -13.33
N SER A 34 10.31 12.39 -14.41
CA SER A 34 10.31 10.97 -14.77
C SER A 34 11.72 10.56 -15.26
N ASP A 35 12.74 11.16 -14.67
CA ASP A 35 14.14 10.94 -14.97
C ASP A 35 14.69 9.74 -14.19
N GLU A 36 15.31 8.81 -14.92
CA GLU A 36 16.03 7.67 -14.33
C GLU A 36 17.43 8.09 -13.85
N VAL A 37 17.48 9.04 -12.90
CA VAL A 37 18.72 9.65 -12.41
C VAL A 37 19.66 8.66 -11.71
N LEU A 38 19.15 7.48 -11.32
CA LEU A 38 19.93 6.41 -10.70
C LEU A 38 20.19 5.25 -11.68
N ARG A 39 20.01 5.44 -12.99
CA ARG A 39 20.29 4.42 -14.00
C ARG A 39 21.73 3.90 -13.86
N GLY A 40 21.85 2.57 -13.73
CA GLY A 40 23.14 1.88 -13.60
C GLY A 40 23.77 1.95 -12.21
N LYS A 41 23.09 2.57 -11.23
CA LYS A 41 23.52 2.58 -9.83
C LYS A 41 23.03 1.35 -9.09
N VAL A 42 23.88 0.78 -8.25
CA VAL A 42 23.55 -0.40 -7.43
C VAL A 42 23.19 0.05 -6.02
N ILE A 43 21.97 -0.31 -5.59
CA ILE A 43 21.44 0.03 -4.28
C ILE A 43 21.17 -1.24 -3.50
N VAL A 44 21.71 -1.33 -2.29
CA VAL A 44 21.51 -2.49 -1.42
C VAL A 44 20.65 -2.12 -0.21
N ASN A 45 19.51 -2.80 -0.10
CA ASN A 45 18.60 -2.73 1.04
C ASN A 45 19.00 -3.75 2.10
N LEU A 46 19.61 -3.28 3.19
CA LEU A 46 20.09 -4.07 4.32
C LEU A 46 19.16 -3.92 5.52
N PHE A 47 18.21 -4.84 5.67
CA PHE A 47 17.19 -4.82 6.72
C PHE A 47 17.43 -5.96 7.71
N PHE A 48 17.89 -5.61 8.92
CA PHE A 48 18.10 -6.54 10.05
C PHE A 48 16.80 -6.82 10.83
N GLU A 49 15.85 -5.88 10.81
CA GLU A 49 14.51 -6.05 11.38
C GLU A 49 13.42 -5.98 10.30
N GLY A 50 12.32 -6.71 10.52
CA GLY A 50 11.21 -6.78 9.57
C GLY A 50 10.53 -5.43 9.34
N SER A 51 10.39 -5.01 8.09
CA SER A 51 9.60 -3.84 7.71
C SER A 51 9.07 -3.93 6.28
N THR A 52 7.81 -4.33 6.13
CA THR A 52 7.19 -4.44 4.81
C THR A 52 7.04 -3.09 4.12
N ARG A 53 6.63 -2.03 4.83
CA ARG A 53 6.31 -0.74 4.20
C ARG A 53 7.55 0.05 3.81
N THR A 54 8.50 0.18 4.74
CA THR A 54 9.73 0.93 4.48
C THR A 54 10.54 0.26 3.37
N LEU A 55 10.70 -1.06 3.41
CA LEU A 55 11.42 -1.80 2.37
C LEU A 55 10.77 -1.65 0.99
N LEU A 56 9.46 -1.88 0.89
CA LEU A 56 8.76 -1.76 -0.40
C LEU A 56 8.86 -0.34 -0.95
N ALA A 57 8.79 0.68 -0.09
CA ALA A 57 8.89 2.05 -0.54
C ALA A 57 10.27 2.40 -1.12
N PHE A 58 11.34 1.93 -0.49
CA PHE A 58 12.69 2.07 -1.03
C PHE A 58 12.81 1.32 -2.36
N GLU A 59 12.46 0.03 -2.42
CA GLU A 59 12.56 -0.74 -3.67
C GLU A 59 11.76 -0.10 -4.83
N ILE A 60 10.60 0.46 -4.51
CA ILE A 60 9.74 1.13 -5.48
C ILE A 60 10.39 2.43 -5.97
N ALA A 61 10.91 3.26 -5.06
CA ALA A 61 11.60 4.50 -5.41
C ALA A 61 12.87 4.22 -6.23
N GLU A 62 13.66 3.23 -5.83
CA GLU A 62 14.87 2.79 -6.52
C GLU A 62 14.58 2.37 -7.96
N LYS A 63 13.56 1.52 -8.15
CA LYS A 63 13.13 1.08 -9.50
C LYS A 63 12.60 2.24 -10.33
N ALA A 64 11.82 3.14 -9.73
CA ALA A 64 11.28 4.31 -10.42
C ALA A 64 12.40 5.25 -10.91
N LEU A 65 13.51 5.34 -10.18
CA LEU A 65 14.68 6.14 -10.53
C LEU A 65 15.70 5.38 -11.40
N GLY A 66 15.42 4.14 -11.81
CA GLY A 66 16.25 3.34 -12.71
C GLY A 66 17.40 2.55 -12.05
N ALA A 67 17.43 2.45 -10.73
CA ALA A 67 18.49 1.76 -9.99
C ALA A 67 18.36 0.23 -10.05
N ILE A 68 19.49 -0.46 -9.86
CA ILE A 68 19.56 -1.89 -9.61
C ILE A 68 19.41 -2.11 -8.10
N SER A 69 18.21 -2.49 -7.68
CA SER A 69 17.89 -2.78 -6.27
C SER A 69 18.22 -4.22 -5.91
N VAL A 70 19.01 -4.41 -4.84
CA VAL A 70 19.32 -5.71 -4.25
C VAL A 70 18.91 -5.70 -2.79
N THR A 71 18.08 -6.65 -2.37
CA THR A 71 17.59 -6.74 -0.98
C THR A 71 18.26 -7.90 -0.26
N LEU A 72 18.98 -7.59 0.81
CA LEU A 72 19.59 -8.57 1.69
C LEU A 72 18.74 -8.73 2.94
N ASN A 73 18.02 -9.85 3.02
CA ASN A 73 17.33 -10.25 4.23
C ASN A 73 18.33 -10.96 5.15
N VAL A 74 18.80 -10.24 6.17
CA VAL A 74 19.88 -10.70 7.04
C VAL A 74 19.49 -11.98 7.80
N ALA A 75 18.21 -12.15 8.13
CA ALA A 75 17.68 -13.34 8.81
C ALA A 75 17.81 -14.64 7.98
N MET A 76 18.10 -14.55 6.68
CA MET A 76 18.26 -15.68 5.76
C MET A 76 19.65 -15.72 5.09
N SER A 77 20.56 -14.82 5.46
CA SER A 77 21.84 -14.60 4.77
C SER A 77 23.03 -15.36 5.39
N SER A 78 24.20 -15.24 4.76
CA SER A 78 25.50 -15.78 5.21
C SER A 78 25.90 -15.39 6.64
N MET A 79 25.26 -14.39 7.25
CA MET A 79 25.44 -14.08 8.68
C MET A 79 25.03 -15.24 9.60
N CYS A 80 24.08 -16.10 9.18
CA CYS A 80 23.78 -17.36 9.88
C CYS A 80 24.94 -18.37 9.84
N LYS A 81 25.91 -18.18 8.93
CA LYS A 81 27.14 -18.98 8.81
C LYS A 81 28.33 -18.36 9.56
N GLY A 82 28.11 -17.30 10.34
CA GLY A 82 29.14 -16.66 11.17
C GLY A 82 29.95 -15.54 10.49
N GLU A 83 29.52 -15.05 9.32
CA GLU A 83 30.13 -13.88 8.67
C GLU A 83 29.81 -12.60 9.47
N SER A 84 30.83 -11.76 9.71
CA SER A 84 30.62 -10.51 10.45
C SER A 84 29.88 -9.47 9.61
N ILE A 85 29.14 -8.55 10.26
CA ILE A 85 28.51 -7.40 9.59
C ILE A 85 29.56 -6.58 8.83
N SER A 86 30.76 -6.45 9.39
CA SER A 86 31.87 -5.74 8.76
C SER A 86 32.30 -6.38 7.44
N ASP A 87 32.37 -7.71 7.37
CA ASP A 87 32.74 -8.44 6.16
C ASP A 87 31.63 -8.34 5.11
N THR A 88 30.37 -8.43 5.55
CA THR A 88 29.20 -8.24 4.68
C THR A 88 29.24 -6.87 3.99
N ILE A 89 29.46 -5.79 4.75
CA ILE A 89 29.57 -4.44 4.20
C ILE A 89 30.78 -4.31 3.26
N SER A 90 31.93 -4.88 3.63
CA SER A 90 33.15 -4.83 2.81
C SER A 90 32.96 -5.55 1.47
N THR A 91 32.30 -6.71 1.48
CA THR A 91 31.94 -7.47 0.28
C THR A 91 31.00 -6.66 -0.62
N MET A 92 29.95 -6.06 -0.04
CA MET A 92 29.01 -5.23 -0.79
C MET A 92 29.69 -4.02 -1.46
N VAL A 93 30.58 -3.33 -0.75
CA VAL A 93 31.34 -2.20 -1.31
C VAL A 93 32.26 -2.69 -2.43
N ALA A 94 32.97 -3.81 -2.24
CA ALA A 94 33.85 -4.40 -3.25
C ALA A 94 33.08 -4.83 -4.53
N MET A 95 31.80 -5.21 -4.40
CA MET A 95 30.91 -5.53 -5.51
C MET A 95 30.37 -4.30 -6.27
N GLY A 96 30.77 -3.08 -5.88
CA GLY A 96 30.38 -1.85 -6.57
C GLY A 96 29.03 -1.29 -6.12
N THR A 97 28.66 -1.45 -4.85
CA THR A 97 27.46 -0.81 -4.28
C THR A 97 27.64 0.71 -4.22
N ASP A 98 26.70 1.47 -4.79
CA ASP A 98 26.72 2.94 -4.77
C ASP A 98 25.99 3.52 -3.53
N LEU A 99 24.93 2.84 -3.08
CA LEU A 99 24.12 3.28 -1.93
C LEU A 99 23.64 2.09 -1.11
N VAL A 100 23.68 2.22 0.22
CA VAL A 100 23.12 1.25 1.16
C VAL A 100 21.98 1.90 1.95
N VAL A 101 20.81 1.27 1.93
CA VAL A 101 19.69 1.59 2.81
C VAL A 101 19.72 0.63 3.99
N VAL A 102 19.84 1.16 5.21
CA VAL A 102 20.04 0.35 6.41
C VAL A 102 18.85 0.49 7.34
N ARG A 103 18.32 -0.64 7.82
CA ARG A 103 17.40 -0.66 8.95
C ARG A 103 17.84 -1.69 9.98
N CYS A 104 18.05 -1.25 11.22
CA CYS A 104 18.53 -2.11 12.31
C CYS A 104 17.70 -1.95 13.58
N ASP A 105 17.69 -2.99 14.39
CA ASP A 105 17.10 -3.04 15.74
C ASP A 105 18.03 -2.44 16.80
N GLN A 106 19.35 -2.50 16.57
CA GLN A 106 20.37 -1.89 17.41
C GLN A 106 20.51 -0.39 17.10
N SER A 107 20.47 0.44 18.14
CA SER A 107 20.72 1.88 18.00
C SER A 107 22.19 2.11 17.65
N CYS A 108 22.46 3.07 16.75
CA CYS A 108 23.81 3.47 16.33
C CYS A 108 24.62 2.43 15.52
N LEU A 109 24.11 1.21 15.27
CA LEU A 109 24.77 0.25 14.37
C LEU A 109 24.95 0.83 12.96
N VAL A 110 24.02 1.69 12.54
CA VAL A 110 24.11 2.41 11.27
C VAL A 110 25.37 3.29 11.16
N ASP A 111 25.90 3.81 12.26
CA ASP A 111 27.14 4.60 12.27
C ASP A 111 28.36 3.72 11.95
N GLU A 112 28.41 2.50 12.49
CA GLU A 112 29.48 1.55 12.20
C GLU A 112 29.44 1.10 10.75
N ILE A 113 28.24 0.79 10.25
CA ILE A 113 28.01 0.47 8.84
C ILE A 113 28.45 1.64 7.95
N ALA A 114 28.08 2.88 8.30
CA ALA A 114 28.44 4.06 7.53
C ALA A 114 29.94 4.37 7.55
N LYS A 115 30.65 4.05 8.63
CA LYS A 115 32.12 4.12 8.67
C LYS A 115 32.76 3.10 7.73
N ARG A 116 32.27 1.85 7.75
CA ARG A 116 32.79 0.75 6.92
C ARG A 116 32.44 0.89 5.44
N ALA A 117 31.28 1.45 5.13
CA ALA A 117 30.83 1.73 3.76
C ALA A 117 31.73 2.75 3.03
N GLY A 118 32.57 3.50 3.76
CA GLY A 118 33.53 4.43 3.19
C GLY A 118 32.84 5.55 2.41
N ASP A 119 33.08 5.56 1.10
CA ASP A 119 32.53 6.53 0.14
C ASP A 119 31.12 6.18 -0.37
N CYS A 120 30.66 4.96 -0.15
CA CYS A 120 29.30 4.54 -0.49
C CYS A 120 28.28 5.39 0.28
N CYS A 121 27.20 5.78 -0.40
CA CYS A 121 26.13 6.53 0.24
C CYS A 121 25.38 5.65 1.24
N VAL A 122 24.92 6.23 2.35
CA VAL A 122 24.18 5.48 3.39
C VAL A 122 22.92 6.23 3.81
N ILE A 123 21.78 5.54 3.79
CA ILE A 123 20.50 6.06 4.26
C ILE A 123 20.02 5.23 5.45
N ASN A 124 19.76 5.89 6.58
CA ASN A 124 19.12 5.29 7.74
C ASN A 124 17.60 5.20 7.54
N ALA A 125 17.10 3.98 7.32
CA ALA A 125 15.69 3.61 7.24
C ALA A 125 15.08 3.22 8.61
N GLY A 126 15.81 3.49 9.69
CA GLY A 126 15.44 3.32 11.09
C GLY A 126 16.49 2.53 11.87
N ASP A 127 17.02 3.09 12.95
CA ASP A 127 17.96 2.41 13.85
C ASP A 127 17.41 2.35 15.29
N GLY A 128 17.05 1.14 15.74
CA GLY A 128 16.55 0.87 17.09
C GLY A 128 15.49 1.86 17.57
N HIS A 129 15.81 2.54 18.66
CA HIS A 129 14.99 3.62 19.23
C HIS A 129 15.56 5.00 18.92
N HIS A 130 16.62 5.09 18.11
CA HIS A 130 17.45 6.28 17.98
C HIS A 130 16.93 7.27 16.92
N GLU A 131 16.96 6.94 15.62
CA GLU A 131 16.55 7.87 14.56
C GLU A 131 15.78 7.17 13.42
N HIS A 132 14.92 7.93 12.74
CA HIS A 132 14.30 7.57 11.47
C HIS A 132 14.17 8.83 10.59
N PRO A 133 15.28 9.32 9.99
CA PRO A 133 15.31 10.62 9.33
C PRO A 133 14.38 10.70 8.12
N THR A 134 14.27 9.62 7.34
CA THR A 134 13.39 9.58 6.16
C THR A 134 11.92 9.68 6.51
N GLN A 135 11.51 9.09 7.65
CA GLN A 135 10.15 9.19 8.18
C GLN A 135 9.84 10.64 8.59
N ALA A 136 10.74 11.28 9.33
CA ALA A 136 10.55 12.66 9.78
C ALA A 136 10.47 13.65 8.62
N VAL A 137 11.34 13.51 7.61
CA VAL A 137 11.27 14.35 6.40
C VAL A 137 9.95 14.14 5.65
N THR A 138 9.46 12.91 5.57
CA THR A 138 8.16 12.60 4.93
C THR A 138 7.00 13.20 5.73
N ASP A 139 7.04 13.12 7.06
CA ASP A 139 6.04 13.72 7.94
C ASP A 139 6.03 15.24 7.80
N TYR A 140 7.20 15.88 7.85
CA TYR A 140 7.38 17.31 7.62
C TYR A 140 6.83 17.76 6.27
N ALA A 141 7.16 17.05 5.18
CA ALA A 141 6.65 17.34 3.84
C ALA A 141 5.12 17.26 3.77
N THR A 142 4.54 16.25 4.43
CA THR A 142 3.09 16.05 4.47
C THR A 142 2.39 17.19 5.18
N ILE A 143 2.90 17.61 6.35
CA ILE A 143 2.34 18.73 7.12
C ILE A 143 2.44 20.02 6.30
N CYS A 144 3.60 20.32 5.73
CA CYS A 144 3.78 21.50 4.87
C CYS A 144 2.79 21.49 3.69
N SER A 145 2.59 20.37 3.02
CA SER A 145 1.65 20.29 1.89
C SER A 145 0.21 20.62 2.26
N LEU A 146 -0.19 20.42 3.51
CA LEU A 146 -1.58 20.53 3.95
C LEU A 146 -1.85 21.78 4.79
N LYS A 147 -0.84 22.31 5.48
CA LYS A 147 -0.94 23.51 6.32
C LYS A 147 -0.29 24.74 5.69
N GLY A 148 -0.39 24.87 4.36
CA GLY A 148 0.00 26.11 3.66
C GLY A 148 1.51 26.32 3.48
N GLY A 149 2.29 25.24 3.46
CA GLY A 149 3.71 25.23 3.07
C GLY A 149 4.71 25.41 4.21
N LYS A 150 4.26 25.60 5.46
CA LYS A 150 5.14 25.83 6.62
C LYS A 150 4.58 25.16 7.88
N VAL A 151 5.46 24.84 8.83
CA VAL A 151 5.07 24.28 10.14
C VAL A 151 5.18 25.27 11.30
N ARG A 152 5.73 26.47 11.05
CA ARG A 152 6.00 27.47 12.08
C ARG A 152 4.70 27.91 12.76
N GLY A 153 4.66 27.82 14.09
CA GLY A 153 3.53 28.22 14.92
C GLY A 153 2.38 27.20 14.95
N LEU A 154 2.50 26.06 14.26
CA LEU A 154 1.51 24.98 14.37
C LEU A 154 1.63 24.29 15.72
N GLU A 155 0.49 23.97 16.33
CA GLU A 155 0.39 23.11 17.52
C GLU A 155 0.35 21.65 17.07
N ILE A 156 1.40 20.88 17.38
CA ILE A 156 1.52 19.48 16.97
C ILE A 156 1.56 18.59 18.20
N ALA A 157 0.53 17.76 18.38
CA ALA A 157 0.47 16.76 19.43
C ALA A 157 1.04 15.43 18.94
N ILE A 158 2.03 14.86 19.63
CA ILE A 158 2.60 13.54 19.36
C ILE A 158 2.19 12.60 20.50
N CYS A 159 1.37 11.60 20.19
CA CYS A 159 0.67 10.79 21.20
C CYS A 159 1.10 9.32 21.19
N GLY A 160 1.55 8.83 22.34
CA GLY A 160 1.82 7.41 22.60
C GLY A 160 3.14 7.16 23.33
N ASP A 161 3.80 6.05 23.01
CA ASP A 161 5.12 5.74 23.56
C ASP A 161 6.22 6.56 22.85
N VAL A 162 6.30 7.84 23.20
CA VAL A 162 7.19 8.82 22.57
C VAL A 162 8.66 8.50 22.84
N PHE A 163 9.01 8.08 24.05
CA PHE A 163 10.41 7.94 24.47
C PHE A 163 11.11 6.73 23.85
N HIS A 164 10.36 5.66 23.56
CA HIS A 164 10.86 4.51 22.82
C HIS A 164 10.59 4.62 21.30
N SER A 165 10.05 5.73 20.81
CA SER A 165 9.76 5.92 19.39
C SER A 165 10.84 6.72 18.68
N ARG A 166 11.62 6.06 17.82
CA ARG A 166 12.54 6.72 16.86
C ARG A 166 11.81 7.72 15.96
N VAL A 167 10.55 7.43 15.60
CA VAL A 167 9.72 8.32 14.78
C VAL A 167 9.37 9.60 15.53
N ALA A 168 8.96 9.48 16.79
CA ALA A 168 8.64 10.64 17.60
C ALA A 168 9.88 11.51 17.81
N ARG A 169 11.02 10.90 18.14
CA ARG A 169 12.27 11.61 18.38
C ARG A 169 12.75 12.40 17.15
N SER A 170 12.77 11.77 15.97
CA SER A 170 13.16 12.45 14.73
C SER A 170 12.19 13.56 14.35
N ASN A 171 10.88 13.37 14.57
CA ASN A 171 9.87 14.39 14.30
C ASN A 171 9.97 15.59 15.27
N ILE A 172 10.15 15.36 16.58
CA ILE A 172 10.36 16.42 17.57
C ILE A 172 11.54 17.29 17.13
N ARG A 173 12.68 16.67 16.77
CA ARG A 173 13.89 17.38 16.33
C ARG A 173 13.65 18.20 15.06
N LEU A 174 13.02 17.62 14.04
CA LEU A 174 12.81 18.31 12.76
C LEU A 174 11.76 19.43 12.87
N LEU A 175 10.61 19.13 13.46
CA LEU A 175 9.47 20.07 13.50
C LEU A 175 9.76 21.26 14.42
N SER A 176 10.36 21.04 15.60
CA SER A 176 10.74 22.12 16.51
C SER A 176 11.82 23.03 15.90
N ARG A 177 12.78 22.48 15.15
CA ARG A 177 13.78 23.26 14.38
C ARG A 177 13.12 24.27 13.44
N TYR A 178 11.97 23.93 12.85
CA TYR A 178 11.21 24.83 11.97
C TYR A 178 10.12 25.65 12.70
N GLY A 179 10.13 25.65 14.03
CA GLY A 179 9.29 26.51 14.87
C GLY A 179 7.88 26.02 15.09
N ALA A 180 7.61 24.72 14.96
CA ALA A 180 6.36 24.13 15.43
C ALA A 180 6.36 24.00 16.96
N ASN A 181 5.19 24.17 17.58
CA ASN A 181 4.99 23.98 19.01
C ASN A 181 4.63 22.52 19.28
N ILE A 182 5.56 21.74 19.82
CA ILE A 182 5.39 20.30 19.98
C ILE A 182 4.86 19.95 21.37
N ARG A 183 3.72 19.27 21.42
CA ARG A 183 3.14 18.70 22.63
C ARG A 183 3.32 17.19 22.62
N VAL A 184 3.77 16.64 23.74
CA VAL A 184 3.96 15.20 23.92
C VAL A 184 2.87 14.69 24.84
N VAL A 185 2.07 13.76 24.33
CA VAL A 185 1.09 13.01 25.12
C VAL A 185 1.62 11.60 25.30
N THR A 186 1.85 11.19 26.55
CA THR A 186 2.47 9.89 26.79
C THR A 186 1.98 9.23 28.08
N PRO A 187 1.74 7.91 28.12
CA PRO A 187 1.42 7.20 29.35
C PRO A 187 2.63 7.00 30.26
N THR A 188 3.85 7.20 29.74
CA THR A 188 5.09 6.93 30.47
C THR A 188 5.49 8.15 31.29
N PHE A 189 5.86 7.95 32.55
CA PHE A 189 6.40 9.04 33.37
C PHE A 189 7.67 9.61 32.73
N VAL A 190 7.76 10.94 32.70
CA VAL A 190 8.88 11.65 32.08
C VAL A 190 9.57 12.49 33.13
N ALA A 191 10.84 12.20 33.39
CA ALA A 191 11.63 12.97 34.35
C ALA A 191 12.08 14.34 33.79
N HIS A 192 12.25 14.46 32.47
CA HIS A 192 12.76 15.67 31.81
C HIS A 192 12.02 15.93 30.50
N VAL A 193 11.56 17.17 30.30
CA VAL A 193 10.97 17.62 29.03
C VAL A 193 12.05 17.63 27.95
N PRO A 194 11.87 16.95 26.80
CA PRO A 194 12.83 16.98 25.71
C PRO A 194 12.98 18.38 25.11
N ASP A 195 14.18 18.71 24.62
CA ASP A 195 14.40 19.95 23.87
C ASP A 195 13.43 20.04 22.67
N GLY A 196 12.83 21.23 22.49
CA GLY A 196 11.86 21.48 21.42
C GLY A 196 10.42 21.05 21.73
N VAL A 197 10.13 20.58 22.94
CA VAL A 197 8.77 20.25 23.41
C VAL A 197 8.23 21.38 24.29
N SER A 198 7.05 21.90 23.96
CA SER A 198 6.37 22.96 24.71
C SER A 198 5.51 22.44 25.87
N LEU A 199 5.01 21.20 25.77
CA LEU A 199 4.16 20.58 26.79
C LEU A 199 4.41 19.06 26.83
N VAL A 200 4.52 18.50 28.03
CA VAL A 200 4.42 17.06 28.26
C VAL A 200 3.22 16.81 29.15
N THR A 201 2.29 15.97 28.71
CA THR A 201 1.08 15.62 29.47
C THR A 201 0.77 14.12 29.39
N HIS A 202 0.04 13.65 30.40
CA HIS A 202 -0.52 12.31 30.50
C HIS A 202 -2.03 12.27 30.17
N SER A 203 -2.64 13.40 29.81
CA SER A 203 -4.01 13.44 29.31
C SER A 203 -4.00 13.61 27.79
N LEU A 204 -4.71 12.73 27.09
CA LEU A 204 -4.89 12.88 25.65
C LEU A 204 -5.66 14.16 25.33
N GLU A 205 -6.73 14.43 26.07
CA GLU A 205 -7.59 15.58 25.88
C GLU A 205 -6.83 16.91 26.02
N GLU A 206 -6.04 17.07 27.09
CA GLU A 206 -5.20 18.26 27.29
C GLU A 206 -4.18 18.45 26.15
N GLY A 207 -3.56 17.36 25.71
CA GLY A 207 -2.52 17.43 24.69
C GLY A 207 -3.03 17.80 23.30
N ILE A 208 -4.23 17.33 22.93
CA ILE A 208 -4.82 17.56 21.59
C ILE A 208 -5.68 18.81 21.50
N GLU A 209 -6.01 19.45 22.61
CA GLU A 209 -6.88 20.63 22.64
C GLU A 209 -6.31 21.76 21.76
N GLY A 210 -7.06 22.15 20.73
CA GLY A 210 -6.63 23.17 19.77
C GLY A 210 -5.42 22.78 18.90
N ALA A 211 -5.09 21.49 18.79
CA ALA A 211 -4.00 21.03 17.93
C ALA A 211 -4.31 21.24 16.43
N ASP A 212 -3.29 21.64 15.67
CA ASP A 212 -3.31 21.68 14.20
C ASP A 212 -3.01 20.31 13.59
N VAL A 213 -2.17 19.52 14.26
CA VAL A 213 -1.76 18.17 13.85
C VAL A 213 -1.72 17.24 15.05
N ILE A 214 -2.28 16.03 14.91
CA ILE A 214 -2.20 14.95 15.91
C ILE A 214 -1.45 13.78 15.29
N MET A 215 -0.23 13.51 15.74
CA MET A 215 0.59 12.37 15.32
C MET A 215 0.46 11.23 16.33
N LEU A 216 -0.34 10.23 15.99
CA LEU A 216 -0.50 9.03 16.81
C LEU A 216 0.65 8.04 16.57
N LEU A 217 1.10 7.38 17.63
CA LEU A 217 2.14 6.36 17.58
C LEU A 217 1.55 4.97 17.84
N ARG A 218 2.04 3.99 17.07
CA ARG A 218 1.70 2.58 17.28
C ARG A 218 2.26 2.09 18.62
N ILE A 219 1.43 1.45 19.43
CA ILE A 219 1.92 0.63 20.54
C ILE A 219 2.55 -0.65 19.99
N GLN A 220 3.84 -0.86 20.31
CA GLN A 220 4.62 -2.00 19.85
C GLN A 220 4.52 -3.14 20.87
N ARG A 221 3.43 -3.92 20.77
CA ARG A 221 3.15 -5.11 21.59
C ARG A 221 4.33 -6.07 21.69
N GLU A 222 5.05 -6.23 20.59
CA GLU A 222 6.22 -7.11 20.46
C GLU A 222 7.44 -6.68 21.31
N ARG A 223 7.45 -5.46 21.84
CA ARG A 223 8.52 -4.94 22.70
C ARG A 223 8.12 -4.88 24.18
N MET A 224 6.90 -5.31 24.51
CA MET A 224 6.36 -5.32 25.88
C MET A 224 6.47 -6.73 26.48
N THR A 225 6.83 -6.84 27.75
CA THR A 225 6.96 -8.13 28.47
C THR A 225 5.60 -8.72 28.85
N SER A 226 5.53 -10.04 29.02
CA SER A 226 4.33 -10.89 29.07
C SER A 226 3.27 -10.63 30.16
N GLY A 227 3.36 -9.53 30.93
CA GLY A 227 2.41 -9.14 31.98
C GLY A 227 1.39 -8.06 31.57
N ASP A 228 1.50 -7.51 30.35
CA ASP A 228 0.89 -6.22 29.99
C ASP A 228 -0.48 -6.27 29.28
N PHE A 229 -1.13 -7.44 29.19
CA PHE A 229 -2.40 -7.58 28.45
C PHE A 229 -3.59 -6.77 29.02
N MET A 230 -3.54 -6.36 30.29
CA MET A 230 -4.54 -5.46 30.91
C MET A 230 -4.40 -4.01 30.42
N LEU A 231 -3.23 -3.63 29.88
CA LEU A 231 -2.95 -2.27 29.40
C LEU A 231 -3.67 -1.92 28.10
N ASP A 232 -4.02 -2.88 27.23
CA ASP A 232 -4.66 -2.52 25.94
C ASP A 232 -6.01 -1.84 26.15
N LYS A 233 -6.88 -2.39 27.01
CA LYS A 233 -8.20 -1.79 27.30
C LYS A 233 -8.07 -0.48 28.07
N GLU A 234 -7.13 -0.42 29.01
CA GLU A 234 -6.89 0.80 29.79
C GLU A 234 -6.30 1.90 28.91
N TYR A 235 -5.35 1.56 28.05
CA TYR A 235 -4.77 2.45 27.07
C TYR A 235 -5.83 2.91 26.08
N SER A 236 -6.65 2.03 25.50
CA SER A 236 -7.75 2.44 24.63
C SER A 236 -8.68 3.43 25.35
N ARG A 237 -9.02 3.15 26.59
CA ARG A 237 -9.92 4.02 27.38
C ARG A 237 -9.31 5.39 27.61
N LEU A 238 -8.00 5.49 27.83
CA LEU A 238 -7.32 6.74 28.18
C LEU A 238 -6.77 7.52 26.97
N TYR A 239 -6.30 6.81 25.94
CA TYR A 239 -5.46 7.36 24.87
C TYR A 239 -5.94 6.98 23.46
N MET A 240 -7.06 6.27 23.29
CA MET A 240 -7.63 6.10 21.95
C MET A 240 -8.15 7.43 21.43
N LEU A 241 -7.71 7.83 20.24
CA LEU A 241 -8.34 8.94 19.53
C LEU A 241 -9.66 8.46 18.90
N ASP A 242 -10.78 8.95 19.41
CA ASP A 242 -12.11 8.78 18.85
C ASP A 242 -12.68 10.14 18.39
N LYS A 243 -13.88 10.13 17.80
CA LYS A 243 -14.51 11.35 17.27
C LYS A 243 -14.76 12.41 18.34
N LYS A 244 -15.10 12.00 19.57
CA LYS A 244 -15.40 12.91 20.68
C LYS A 244 -14.13 13.63 21.14
N ARG A 245 -13.00 12.91 21.21
CA ARG A 245 -11.70 13.52 21.52
C ARG A 245 -11.17 14.35 20.36
N LEU A 246 -11.36 13.87 19.13
CA LEU A 246 -10.92 14.60 17.94
C LEU A 246 -11.57 15.99 17.84
N SER A 247 -12.81 16.16 18.30
CA SER A 247 -13.49 17.47 18.32
C SER A 247 -12.91 18.49 19.30
N LEU A 248 -11.93 18.11 20.14
CA LEU A 248 -11.18 19.05 20.98
C LEU A 248 -10.07 19.77 20.19
N ALA A 249 -9.64 19.19 19.07
CA ALA A 249 -8.68 19.82 18.18
C ALA A 249 -9.36 20.84 17.27
N LYS A 250 -8.59 21.54 16.43
CA LYS A 250 -9.13 22.50 15.46
C LYS A 250 -9.99 21.77 14.40
N ASP A 251 -10.96 22.48 13.81
CA ASP A 251 -11.85 21.92 12.79
C ASP A 251 -11.11 21.39 11.54
N ASP A 252 -9.95 21.98 11.23
CA ASP A 252 -9.09 21.61 10.11
C ASP A 252 -7.92 20.68 10.52
N VAL A 253 -8.01 20.05 11.70
CA VAL A 253 -6.95 19.19 12.25
C VAL A 253 -6.56 18.06 11.30
N ILE A 254 -5.26 17.80 11.23
CA ILE A 254 -4.71 16.64 10.51
C ILE A 254 -4.29 15.59 11.53
N VAL A 255 -4.80 14.38 11.41
CA VAL A 255 -4.37 13.21 12.16
C VAL A 255 -3.39 12.41 11.30
N MET A 256 -2.21 12.12 11.84
CA MET A 256 -1.15 11.36 11.17
C MET A 256 -0.81 10.11 11.97
N HIS A 257 -0.41 9.04 11.27
CA HIS A 257 0.05 7.83 11.93
C HIS A 257 1.12 7.11 11.07
N PRO A 258 2.29 6.75 11.63
CA PRO A 258 3.40 6.14 10.88
C PRO A 258 3.11 4.69 10.49
N GLY A 259 2.14 4.05 11.15
CA GLY A 259 1.60 2.70 10.87
C GLY A 259 2.50 1.54 11.31
N PRO A 260 2.04 0.29 11.12
CA PRO A 260 0.63 -0.09 10.96
C PRO A 260 -0.19 0.34 12.18
N MET A 261 -1.48 0.66 11.99
CA MET A 261 -2.36 1.08 13.10
C MET A 261 -2.94 -0.14 13.83
N ASN A 262 -2.99 -0.09 15.15
CA ASN A 262 -3.81 -0.96 15.97
C ASN A 262 -5.18 -0.27 16.21
N ARG A 263 -6.14 -0.61 15.35
CA ARG A 263 -7.54 -0.14 15.48
C ARG A 263 -8.15 -0.61 16.80
N GLY A 264 -8.88 0.28 17.45
CA GLY A 264 -9.46 0.07 18.78
C GLY A 264 -8.46 0.21 19.93
N VAL A 265 -7.19 0.58 19.65
CA VAL A 265 -6.16 0.83 20.68
C VAL A 265 -5.76 2.30 20.68
N GLU A 266 -4.85 2.74 19.81
CA GLU A 266 -4.49 4.16 19.71
C GLU A 266 -5.50 4.98 18.90
N ILE A 267 -6.32 4.34 18.06
CA ILE A 267 -7.23 5.01 17.13
C ILE A 267 -8.52 4.21 16.95
N SER A 268 -9.68 4.87 16.96
CA SER A 268 -10.96 4.22 16.66
C SER A 268 -11.12 3.90 15.18
N ASP A 269 -11.98 2.94 14.83
CA ASP A 269 -12.28 2.62 13.43
C ASP A 269 -12.85 3.83 12.67
N GLU A 270 -13.77 4.59 13.30
CA GLU A 270 -14.38 5.76 12.68
C GLU A 270 -13.35 6.84 12.33
N VAL A 271 -12.41 7.11 13.24
CA VAL A 271 -11.34 8.09 12.98
C VAL A 271 -10.42 7.53 11.90
N ALA A 272 -9.98 6.27 12.01
CA ALA A 272 -9.08 5.65 11.03
C ALA A 272 -9.66 5.56 9.60
N ASP A 273 -10.98 5.43 9.46
CA ASP A 273 -11.69 5.36 8.17
C ASP A 273 -12.07 6.74 7.62
N ASN A 274 -12.07 7.79 8.46
CA ASN A 274 -12.30 9.15 8.02
C ASN A 274 -11.04 9.72 7.33
N HIS A 275 -10.91 9.43 6.04
CA HIS A 275 -9.75 9.77 5.22
C HIS A 275 -9.39 11.26 5.15
N SER A 276 -10.32 12.18 5.47
CA SER A 276 -10.03 13.62 5.47
C SER A 276 -9.23 14.07 6.69
N SER A 277 -9.43 13.42 7.84
CA SER A 277 -8.66 13.73 9.06
C SER A 277 -7.49 12.78 9.24
N VAL A 278 -7.61 11.48 8.94
CA VAL A 278 -6.53 10.51 9.15
C VAL A 278 -5.73 10.24 7.89
N LEU A 279 -4.56 10.87 7.84
CA LEU A 279 -3.48 10.50 6.96
C LEU A 279 -2.73 9.32 7.55
N LEU A 280 -3.04 8.14 6.99
CA LEU A 280 -1.96 7.20 6.81
C LEU A 280 -0.88 7.94 6.02
N GLN A 281 0.38 7.82 6.43
CA GLN A 281 1.46 7.94 5.45
C GLN A 281 1.28 6.81 4.43
N ARG A 282 0.33 7.01 3.52
CA ARG A 282 0.43 6.55 2.17
C ARG A 282 1.62 7.35 1.67
N GLN A 283 2.83 6.79 1.81
CA GLN A 283 3.72 6.88 0.67
C GLN A 283 2.80 6.55 -0.50
N LYS A 284 2.54 7.55 -1.35
CA LYS A 284 2.02 7.29 -2.68
C LYS A 284 2.98 6.25 -3.22
N SER A 285 2.61 4.98 -3.05
CA SER A 285 3.41 3.87 -3.54
C SER A 285 3.62 4.24 -5.00
N ALA A 286 4.83 4.16 -5.53
CA ALA A 286 4.99 4.24 -6.98
C ALA A 286 4.38 3.02 -7.70
N VAL A 287 3.58 2.20 -7.00
CA VAL A 287 2.40 1.56 -7.60
C VAL A 287 1.41 2.68 -7.87
N GLY A 288 1.35 3.13 -9.13
CA GLY A 288 0.52 4.27 -9.56
C GLY A 288 -0.86 4.33 -8.90
N LYS A 289 -1.41 5.55 -8.80
CA LYS A 289 -2.71 5.84 -8.17
C LYS A 289 -3.71 4.72 -8.40
N SER A 290 -4.39 4.27 -7.34
CA SER A 290 -5.48 3.31 -7.54
C SER A 290 -6.57 3.93 -8.44
N VAL A 291 -7.34 3.09 -9.12
CA VAL A 291 -8.47 3.58 -9.94
C VAL A 291 -9.45 4.38 -9.08
N GLN A 292 -9.70 3.93 -7.85
CA GLN A 292 -10.57 4.63 -6.90
C GLN A 292 -10.03 6.02 -6.57
N GLU A 293 -8.76 6.14 -6.14
CA GLU A 293 -8.14 7.44 -5.83
C GLU A 293 -8.10 8.37 -7.06
N SER A 294 -7.90 7.81 -8.26
CA SER A 294 -7.89 8.59 -9.49
C SER A 294 -9.26 9.21 -9.76
N VAL A 295 -10.33 8.42 -9.61
CA VAL A 295 -11.70 8.89 -9.82
C VAL A 295 -12.13 9.86 -8.72
N GLU A 296 -11.89 9.55 -7.45
CA GLU A 296 -12.20 10.47 -6.33
C GLU A 296 -11.47 11.81 -6.48
N GLY A 297 -10.19 11.78 -6.88
CA GLY A 297 -9.43 12.99 -7.16
C GLY A 297 -9.95 13.78 -8.37
N ALA A 298 -10.46 13.10 -9.40
CA ALA A 298 -11.09 13.75 -10.54
C ALA A 298 -12.44 14.41 -10.17
N ILE A 299 -13.24 13.75 -9.32
CA ILE A 299 -14.49 14.30 -8.80
C ILE A 299 -14.20 15.53 -7.95
N TYR A 300 -13.22 15.45 -7.04
CA TYR A 300 -12.82 16.60 -6.23
C TYR A 300 -12.37 17.80 -7.09
N ARG A 301 -11.55 17.57 -8.13
CA ARG A 301 -11.14 18.65 -9.05
C ARG A 301 -12.32 19.30 -9.79
N LEU A 302 -13.34 18.51 -10.11
CA LEU A 302 -14.56 19.00 -10.75
C LEU A 302 -15.45 19.79 -9.78
N SER A 303 -15.72 19.26 -8.60
CA SER A 303 -16.83 19.71 -7.74
C SER A 303 -16.41 20.34 -6.41
N GLN A 304 -15.12 20.24 -6.06
CA GLN A 304 -14.57 20.58 -4.73
C GLN A 304 -15.21 19.78 -3.58
N GLN A 305 -15.90 18.68 -3.88
CA GLN A 305 -16.50 17.79 -2.89
C GLN A 305 -15.67 16.52 -2.74
N TYR A 306 -15.42 16.13 -1.49
CA TYR A 306 -14.88 14.82 -1.17
C TYR A 306 -16.02 13.80 -1.22
N VAL A 307 -15.92 12.84 -2.14
CA VAL A 307 -16.88 11.76 -2.30
C VAL A 307 -16.20 10.42 -2.03
N THR A 308 -16.97 9.44 -1.57
CA THR A 308 -16.51 8.05 -1.49
C THR A 308 -17.00 7.31 -2.73
N VAL A 309 -16.09 6.70 -3.48
CA VAL A 309 -16.43 5.90 -4.65
C VAL A 309 -16.51 4.43 -4.27
N PHE A 310 -17.65 3.80 -4.58
CA PHE A 310 -17.89 2.39 -4.30
C PHE A 310 -17.98 1.59 -5.60
N ALA A 311 -17.06 0.63 -5.78
CA ALA A 311 -17.02 -0.24 -6.95
C ALA A 311 -17.88 -1.51 -6.80
N ALA A 312 -18.37 -2.03 -7.93
CA ALA A 312 -19.12 -3.27 -7.99
C ALA A 312 -18.31 -4.48 -7.52
N GLY A 313 -16.99 -4.47 -7.70
CA GLY A 313 -16.10 -5.48 -7.14
C GLY A 313 -14.67 -4.97 -7.02
N ARG A 314 -13.91 -5.56 -6.09
CA ARG A 314 -12.46 -5.33 -6.04
C ARG A 314 -11.78 -6.11 -7.16
N THR A 315 -10.89 -5.44 -7.89
CA THR A 315 -9.99 -6.06 -8.86
C THR A 315 -8.57 -6.09 -8.31
N ASP A 316 -7.79 -7.11 -8.66
CA ASP A 316 -6.37 -7.14 -8.30
C ASP A 316 -5.59 -6.09 -9.13
N ALA A 317 -4.46 -5.62 -8.64
CA ALA A 317 -3.56 -4.77 -9.41
C ALA A 317 -3.18 -5.45 -10.75
N GLY A 318 -3.33 -4.70 -11.84
CA GLY A 318 -3.08 -5.17 -13.21
C GLY A 318 -4.25 -5.89 -13.88
N VAL A 319 -5.40 -6.05 -13.22
CA VAL A 319 -6.64 -6.55 -13.86
C VAL A 319 -7.34 -5.41 -14.61
N HIS A 320 -7.90 -5.71 -15.78
CA HIS A 320 -8.60 -4.74 -16.62
C HIS A 320 -10.07 -4.60 -16.19
N ALA A 321 -10.49 -3.38 -15.89
CA ALA A 321 -11.80 -3.06 -15.32
C ALA A 321 -12.82 -2.60 -16.39
N LEU A 322 -12.88 -3.30 -17.53
CA LEU A 322 -13.60 -2.87 -18.74
C LEU A 322 -15.09 -2.54 -18.50
N GLY A 323 -15.79 -3.39 -17.76
CA GLY A 323 -17.20 -3.22 -17.38
C GLY A 323 -17.40 -2.97 -15.90
N GLN A 324 -16.39 -2.41 -15.21
CA GLN A 324 -16.54 -2.05 -13.81
C GLN A 324 -17.54 -0.91 -13.67
N VAL A 325 -18.47 -1.08 -12.73
CA VAL A 325 -19.41 -0.03 -12.36
C VAL A 325 -19.04 0.49 -10.99
N ILE A 326 -19.09 1.81 -10.84
CA ILE A 326 -18.88 2.54 -9.60
C ILE A 326 -20.11 3.41 -9.32
N HIS A 327 -20.36 3.73 -8.06
CA HIS A 327 -21.30 4.78 -7.69
C HIS A 327 -20.67 5.71 -6.66
N PHE A 328 -21.17 6.93 -6.60
CA PHE A 328 -20.82 7.98 -5.66
C PHE A 328 -21.97 8.99 -5.61
N ASP A 329 -22.11 9.66 -4.47
CA ASP A 329 -23.09 10.72 -4.29
C ASP A 329 -22.43 12.08 -4.54
N LEU A 330 -23.06 12.92 -5.35
CA LEU A 330 -22.52 14.23 -5.70
C LEU A 330 -23.65 15.27 -5.74
N ASN A 331 -23.52 16.32 -4.93
CA ASN A 331 -24.44 17.44 -4.99
C ASN A 331 -24.05 18.37 -6.14
N THR A 332 -24.82 18.36 -7.24
CA THR A 332 -24.50 19.16 -8.42
C THR A 332 -25.74 19.47 -9.26
N SER A 333 -25.69 20.60 -9.97
CA SER A 333 -26.67 20.96 -11.02
C SER A 333 -26.14 20.69 -12.44
N LEU A 334 -24.93 20.13 -12.55
CA LEU A 334 -24.30 19.82 -13.84
C LEU A 334 -24.98 18.63 -14.50
N GLN A 335 -25.06 18.65 -15.82
CA GLN A 335 -25.58 17.55 -16.62
C GLN A 335 -24.57 16.39 -16.70
N ASP A 336 -25.07 15.15 -16.79
CA ASP A 336 -24.28 13.91 -16.83
C ASP A 336 -23.13 13.93 -17.85
N TYR A 337 -23.40 14.45 -19.06
CA TYR A 337 -22.41 14.59 -20.12
C TYR A 337 -21.25 15.53 -19.73
N VAL A 338 -21.54 16.62 -19.02
CA VAL A 338 -20.54 17.58 -18.54
C VAL A 338 -19.67 16.93 -17.49
N ILE A 339 -20.28 16.24 -16.52
CA ILE A 339 -19.59 15.53 -15.45
C ILE A 339 -18.66 14.48 -16.07
N LYS A 340 -19.18 13.60 -16.94
CA LYS A 340 -18.40 12.53 -17.59
C LYS A 340 -17.17 13.08 -18.31
N ASN A 341 -17.33 14.14 -19.10
CA ASN A 341 -16.22 14.69 -19.88
C ASN A 341 -15.20 15.40 -19.01
N ALA A 342 -15.63 16.09 -17.96
CA ALA A 342 -14.72 16.71 -17.01
C ALA A 342 -13.94 15.66 -16.21
N LEU A 343 -14.59 14.58 -15.76
CA LEU A 343 -13.90 13.46 -15.14
C LEU A 343 -12.86 12.87 -16.08
N ASN A 344 -13.23 12.57 -17.33
CA ASN A 344 -12.28 12.07 -18.33
C ASN A 344 -11.15 13.06 -18.63
N HIS A 345 -11.40 14.37 -18.59
CA HIS A 345 -10.36 15.38 -18.71
C HIS A 345 -9.32 15.27 -17.59
N TYR A 346 -9.78 15.10 -16.35
CA TYR A 346 -8.91 14.97 -15.18
C TYR A 346 -8.25 13.59 -15.04
N LEU A 347 -8.75 12.56 -15.73
CA LEU A 347 -8.25 11.18 -15.68
C LEU A 347 -7.26 10.84 -16.81
N ARG A 348 -6.98 11.76 -17.74
CA ARG A 348 -6.15 11.50 -18.94
C ARG A 348 -4.78 10.89 -18.65
N SER A 349 -4.14 11.29 -17.55
CA SER A 349 -2.84 10.79 -17.12
C SER A 349 -2.88 9.47 -16.37
N ASP A 350 -4.06 9.05 -15.88
CA ASP A 350 -4.19 8.01 -14.87
C ASP A 350 -4.59 6.65 -15.49
N MET A 351 -4.61 6.51 -16.83
CA MET A 351 -5.04 5.32 -17.57
C MET A 351 -6.45 4.81 -17.17
N VAL A 352 -7.31 5.73 -16.75
CA VAL A 352 -8.72 5.46 -16.41
C VAL A 352 -9.61 6.24 -17.38
N SER A 353 -10.72 5.64 -17.79
CA SER A 353 -11.71 6.30 -18.62
C SER A 353 -13.11 5.96 -18.16
N ILE A 354 -13.93 6.98 -17.99
CA ILE A 354 -15.36 6.87 -17.70
C ILE A 354 -16.10 6.77 -19.03
N LEU A 355 -16.64 5.59 -19.34
CA LEU A 355 -17.29 5.32 -20.62
C LEU A 355 -18.72 5.91 -20.67
N SER A 356 -19.46 5.73 -19.58
CA SER A 356 -20.83 6.23 -19.40
C SER A 356 -21.01 6.73 -17.96
N LEU A 357 -22.02 7.59 -17.78
CA LEU A 357 -22.46 8.11 -16.50
C LEU A 357 -23.97 8.33 -16.61
N GLU A 358 -24.71 7.92 -15.58
CA GLU A 358 -26.15 8.07 -15.47
C GLU A 358 -26.54 8.28 -14.00
N ALA A 359 -27.62 9.00 -13.75
CA ALA A 359 -28.22 9.10 -12.43
C ALA A 359 -28.85 7.75 -12.03
N ALA A 360 -28.53 7.28 -10.83
CA ALA A 360 -29.11 6.07 -10.25
C ALA A 360 -30.15 6.42 -9.17
N GLU A 361 -31.03 5.48 -8.86
CA GLU A 361 -31.93 5.59 -7.71
C GLU A 361 -31.14 5.67 -6.39
N GLU A 362 -31.67 6.37 -5.38
CA GLU A 362 -31.02 6.55 -4.07
C GLU A 362 -30.74 5.22 -3.35
N SER A 363 -31.50 4.16 -3.67
CA SER A 363 -31.30 2.82 -3.11
C SER A 363 -30.20 2.00 -3.80
N PHE A 364 -29.64 2.50 -4.90
CA PHE A 364 -28.65 1.79 -5.69
C PHE A 364 -27.30 1.70 -4.99
N HIS A 365 -26.71 0.51 -4.95
CA HIS A 365 -25.33 0.34 -4.51
C HIS A 365 -24.59 -0.60 -5.45
N ALA A 366 -23.56 -0.08 -6.13
CA ALA A 366 -22.82 -0.79 -7.19
C ALA A 366 -22.41 -2.22 -6.81
N ARG A 367 -22.02 -2.48 -5.56
CA ARG A 367 -21.67 -3.83 -5.09
C ARG A 367 -22.86 -4.73 -4.76
N PHE A 368 -23.88 -4.20 -4.07
CA PHE A 368 -24.93 -5.00 -3.44
C PHE A 368 -26.12 -5.21 -4.37
N SER A 369 -26.39 -4.26 -5.26
CA SER A 369 -27.41 -4.38 -6.30
C SER A 369 -26.99 -5.30 -7.45
N ALA A 370 -25.69 -5.62 -7.60
CA ALA A 370 -25.19 -6.47 -8.67
C ALA A 370 -25.75 -7.91 -8.60
N LYS A 371 -26.48 -8.32 -9.63
CA LYS A 371 -27.02 -9.67 -9.82
C LYS A 371 -25.94 -10.65 -10.27
N LYS A 372 -25.13 -10.27 -11.26
CA LYS A 372 -24.05 -11.09 -11.81
C LYS A 372 -22.82 -10.26 -12.20
N ARG A 373 -21.66 -10.91 -12.19
CA ARG A 373 -20.40 -10.35 -12.64
C ARG A 373 -19.80 -11.30 -13.68
N HIS A 374 -19.36 -10.74 -14.80
CA HIS A 374 -18.84 -11.49 -15.92
C HIS A 374 -17.37 -11.13 -16.10
N TYR A 375 -16.54 -12.17 -16.09
CA TYR A 375 -15.13 -12.07 -16.34
C TYR A 375 -14.77 -12.77 -17.64
N MET A 376 -13.75 -12.24 -18.30
CA MET A 376 -13.08 -12.89 -19.42
C MET A 376 -11.59 -12.94 -19.12
N TYR A 377 -10.97 -14.10 -19.29
CA TYR A 377 -9.53 -14.24 -19.26
C TYR A 377 -9.00 -14.55 -20.65
N LYS A 378 -8.02 -13.78 -21.13
CA LYS A 378 -7.42 -13.93 -22.46
C LYS A 378 -6.03 -14.58 -22.38
N ILE A 379 -5.91 -15.75 -22.99
CA ILE A 379 -4.64 -16.47 -23.18
C ILE A 379 -4.27 -16.40 -24.66
N VAL A 380 -3.03 -16.04 -24.97
CA VAL A 380 -2.45 -16.20 -26.32
C VAL A 380 -1.66 -17.49 -26.34
N ASN A 381 -2.12 -18.47 -27.12
CA ASN A 381 -1.57 -19.81 -27.22
C ASN A 381 -0.88 -20.07 -28.58
N ARG A 382 0.28 -19.44 -28.75
CA ARG A 382 1.16 -19.57 -29.93
C ARG A 382 2.62 -19.32 -29.52
N ASP A 383 3.55 -19.75 -30.36
CA ASP A 383 4.99 -19.64 -30.06
C ASP A 383 5.45 -18.17 -29.99
N ALA A 384 5.08 -17.38 -30.99
CA ALA A 384 5.53 -15.99 -31.11
C ALA A 384 4.91 -15.08 -30.01
N PRO A 385 5.69 -14.17 -29.39
CA PRO A 385 5.20 -13.29 -28.32
C PRO A 385 4.07 -12.33 -28.75
N PRO A 386 3.17 -11.95 -27.82
CA PRO A 386 2.09 -10.98 -28.08
C PRO A 386 2.56 -9.54 -27.83
N CYS A 387 3.46 -9.02 -28.67
CA CYS A 387 4.11 -7.71 -28.46
C CYS A 387 3.11 -6.55 -28.26
N LEU A 388 2.05 -6.46 -29.08
CA LEU A 388 1.02 -5.41 -28.98
C LEU A 388 0.07 -5.63 -27.79
N ASP A 389 -0.18 -6.89 -27.46
CA ASP A 389 -1.06 -7.31 -26.37
C ASP A 389 -0.28 -7.51 -25.05
N ARG A 390 0.94 -6.98 -24.95
CA ARG A 390 1.75 -7.07 -23.74
C ARG A 390 0.98 -6.43 -22.57
N LEU A 391 0.92 -7.12 -21.43
CA LEU A 391 0.10 -6.75 -20.27
C LEU A 391 -1.43 -6.71 -20.53
N ARG A 392 -1.90 -7.37 -21.58
CA ARG A 392 -3.34 -7.56 -21.89
C ARG A 392 -3.74 -9.03 -21.98
N VAL A 393 -2.77 -9.93 -21.97
CA VAL A 393 -2.97 -11.37 -22.16
C VAL A 393 -1.94 -12.18 -21.38
N TRP A 394 -2.28 -13.42 -21.04
CA TRP A 394 -1.28 -14.40 -20.62
C TRP A 394 -0.73 -15.14 -21.85
N HIS A 395 0.55 -14.98 -22.13
CA HIS A 395 1.22 -15.72 -23.21
C HIS A 395 1.64 -17.11 -22.72
N ILE A 396 1.20 -18.14 -23.45
CA ILE A 396 1.61 -19.53 -23.21
C ILE A 396 2.04 -20.14 -24.56
N PRO A 397 3.35 -20.32 -24.80
CA PRO A 397 3.85 -20.92 -26.05
C PRO A 397 3.41 -22.37 -26.22
N LYS A 398 3.45 -23.16 -25.14
CA LYS A 398 3.07 -24.58 -25.15
C LYS A 398 1.60 -24.73 -25.54
N ARG A 399 1.31 -25.53 -26.58
CA ARG A 399 -0.06 -25.82 -27.02
C ARG A 399 -0.90 -26.39 -25.87
N LEU A 400 -2.12 -25.85 -25.72
CA LEU A 400 -3.09 -26.30 -24.73
C LEU A 400 -4.23 -27.07 -25.42
N ASP A 401 -4.65 -28.16 -24.80
CA ASP A 401 -5.87 -28.88 -25.16
C ASP A 401 -7.09 -28.17 -24.56
N VAL A 402 -7.86 -27.50 -25.43
CA VAL A 402 -9.06 -26.74 -25.02
C VAL A 402 -10.19 -27.68 -24.62
N SER A 403 -10.28 -28.89 -25.18
CA SER A 403 -11.30 -29.87 -24.81
C SER A 403 -11.10 -30.33 -23.37
N CYS A 404 -9.86 -30.60 -22.96
CA CYS A 404 -9.53 -30.89 -21.56
C CYS A 404 -9.85 -29.71 -20.62
N MET A 405 -9.62 -28.47 -21.07
CA MET A 405 -10.01 -27.28 -20.30
C MET A 405 -11.53 -27.16 -20.15
N GLN A 406 -12.30 -27.46 -21.20
CA GLN A 406 -13.76 -27.44 -21.18
C GLN A 406 -14.33 -28.50 -20.24
N GLU A 407 -13.80 -29.73 -20.31
CA GLU A 407 -14.17 -30.81 -19.39
C GLU A 407 -13.89 -30.43 -17.93
N ALA A 408 -12.68 -29.94 -17.64
CA ALA A 408 -12.29 -29.49 -16.31
C ALA A 408 -13.18 -28.33 -15.78
N ALA A 409 -13.55 -27.40 -16.65
CA ALA A 409 -14.45 -26.30 -16.33
C ALA A 409 -15.85 -26.78 -15.95
N SER A 410 -16.37 -27.82 -16.62
CA SER A 410 -17.71 -28.36 -16.36
C SER A 410 -17.90 -28.82 -14.91
N TYR A 411 -16.86 -29.37 -14.28
CA TYR A 411 -16.91 -29.84 -12.89
C TYR A 411 -17.03 -28.72 -11.85
N MET A 412 -16.64 -27.49 -12.21
CA MET A 412 -16.70 -26.32 -11.34
C MET A 412 -18.02 -25.54 -11.49
N VAL A 413 -18.76 -25.71 -12.57
CA VAL A 413 -20.07 -25.05 -12.78
C VAL A 413 -21.14 -25.69 -11.91
N GLY A 414 -22.01 -24.87 -11.32
CA GLY A 414 -23.15 -25.32 -10.53
C GLY A 414 -23.34 -24.56 -9.23
N GLU A 415 -24.36 -24.98 -8.47
CA GLU A 415 -24.79 -24.31 -7.25
C GLU A 415 -24.07 -24.83 -6.01
N LYS A 416 -23.84 -23.92 -5.05
CA LYS A 416 -23.39 -24.24 -3.68
C LYS A 416 -22.14 -25.15 -3.60
N LYS A 417 -21.20 -25.01 -4.53
CA LYS A 417 -19.91 -25.72 -4.47
C LYS A 417 -18.93 -25.01 -3.53
N ASP A 418 -18.11 -25.78 -2.83
CA ASP A 418 -17.08 -25.24 -1.94
C ASP A 418 -15.80 -24.92 -2.73
N PHE A 419 -15.48 -23.63 -2.84
CA PHE A 419 -14.30 -23.14 -3.56
C PHE A 419 -13.14 -22.79 -2.62
N ALA A 420 -13.02 -23.45 -1.46
CA ALA A 420 -11.93 -23.21 -0.51
C ALA A 420 -10.53 -23.34 -1.15
N SER A 421 -10.34 -24.31 -2.05
CA SER A 421 -9.10 -24.50 -2.82
C SER A 421 -8.83 -23.40 -3.85
N PHE A 422 -9.86 -22.63 -4.22
CA PHE A 422 -9.80 -21.54 -5.20
C PHE A 422 -9.86 -20.16 -4.52
N ARG A 423 -9.36 -20.07 -3.28
CA ARG A 423 -9.36 -18.85 -2.47
C ARG A 423 -7.94 -18.46 -2.06
N ALA A 424 -7.61 -17.19 -2.17
CA ALA A 424 -6.36 -16.64 -1.60
C ALA A 424 -6.39 -16.66 -0.06
N LYS A 425 -5.22 -16.74 0.59
CA LYS A 425 -5.13 -16.73 2.07
C LYS A 425 -5.70 -15.44 2.67
N GLU A 426 -5.59 -14.33 1.94
CA GLU A 426 -6.04 -12.99 2.36
C GLU A 426 -7.53 -12.74 2.11
N CYS A 427 -8.29 -13.76 1.70
CA CYS A 427 -9.70 -13.59 1.37
C CYS A 427 -10.56 -13.29 2.60
N GLN A 428 -11.21 -12.14 2.60
CA GLN A 428 -12.06 -11.65 3.70
C GLN A 428 -13.46 -12.31 3.76
N SER A 429 -13.80 -13.20 2.82
CA SER A 429 -15.14 -13.81 2.79
C SER A 429 -15.27 -14.94 3.81
N LYS A 430 -16.31 -14.85 4.65
CA LYS A 430 -16.62 -15.83 5.71
C LYS A 430 -16.93 -17.23 5.16
N SER A 431 -17.52 -17.32 3.96
CA SER A 431 -17.86 -18.60 3.31
C SER A 431 -17.14 -18.74 1.98
N SER A 432 -16.60 -19.92 1.72
CA SER A 432 -16.02 -20.33 0.44
C SER A 432 -17.04 -20.92 -0.53
N VAL A 433 -18.29 -21.11 -0.10
CA VAL A 433 -19.34 -21.70 -0.93
C VAL A 433 -19.83 -20.69 -1.95
N ARG A 434 -19.80 -21.04 -3.24
CA ARG A 434 -20.26 -20.18 -4.34
C ARG A 434 -21.09 -20.96 -5.35
N THR A 435 -21.98 -20.22 -6.00
CA THR A 435 -22.65 -20.66 -7.22
C THR A 435 -21.92 -20.01 -8.38
N VAL A 436 -21.43 -20.83 -9.32
CA VAL A 436 -20.81 -20.36 -10.56
C VAL A 436 -21.73 -20.77 -11.71
N ASP A 437 -22.26 -19.77 -12.41
CA ASP A 437 -23.28 -19.95 -13.43
C ASP A 437 -22.68 -20.46 -14.76
N ARG A 438 -21.47 -20.00 -15.08
CA ARG A 438 -20.79 -20.32 -16.35
C ARG A 438 -19.28 -20.31 -16.17
N ILE A 439 -18.62 -21.33 -16.71
CA ILE A 439 -17.19 -21.34 -17.03
C ILE A 439 -17.08 -21.94 -18.43
N GLU A 440 -16.64 -21.16 -19.39
CA GLU A 440 -16.54 -21.59 -20.79
C GLU A 440 -15.20 -21.24 -21.37
N CYS A 441 -14.54 -22.23 -21.98
CA CYS A 441 -13.28 -22.03 -22.69
C CYS A 441 -13.57 -22.06 -24.19
N VAL A 442 -13.28 -20.96 -24.88
CA VAL A 442 -13.48 -20.80 -26.32
C VAL A 442 -12.13 -20.61 -27.00
N LYS A 443 -11.87 -21.40 -28.03
CA LYS A 443 -10.70 -21.21 -28.90
C LYS A 443 -11.07 -20.25 -30.02
N ASP A 444 -10.31 -19.17 -30.15
CA ASP A 444 -10.48 -18.16 -31.20
C ASP A 444 -9.13 -17.91 -31.88
N GLY A 445 -8.89 -18.64 -32.98
CA GLY A 445 -7.59 -18.66 -33.66
C GLY A 445 -6.46 -19.11 -32.71
N SER A 446 -5.52 -18.20 -32.44
CA SER A 446 -4.43 -18.42 -31.48
C SER A 446 -4.78 -18.02 -30.04
N ASN A 447 -5.99 -17.51 -29.79
CA ASN A 447 -6.44 -17.11 -28.47
C ASN A 447 -7.26 -18.24 -27.82
N ILE A 448 -7.21 -18.29 -26.50
CA ILE A 448 -8.15 -19.05 -25.68
C ILE A 448 -8.79 -18.05 -24.73
N LEU A 449 -10.11 -17.92 -24.82
CA LEU A 449 -10.92 -17.04 -23.98
C LEU A 449 -11.61 -17.89 -22.93
N VAL A 450 -11.42 -17.56 -21.65
CA VAL A 450 -12.12 -18.22 -20.54
C VAL A 450 -13.14 -17.25 -19.96
N HIS A 451 -14.41 -17.51 -20.22
CA HIS A 451 -15.53 -16.72 -19.70
C HIS A 451 -16.00 -17.30 -18.37
N VAL A 452 -16.13 -16.47 -17.34
CA VAL A 452 -16.57 -16.89 -16.01
C VAL A 452 -17.67 -15.95 -15.53
N SER A 453 -18.83 -16.49 -15.16
CA SER A 453 -19.98 -15.71 -14.67
C SER A 453 -20.49 -16.27 -13.35
N ALA A 454 -20.70 -15.39 -12.38
CA ALA A 454 -21.30 -15.74 -11.09
C ALA A 454 -21.88 -14.50 -10.41
N LYS A 455 -22.79 -14.72 -9.45
CA LYS A 455 -23.24 -13.64 -8.54
C LYS A 455 -22.08 -13.02 -7.77
N SER A 456 -21.17 -13.81 -7.25
CA SER A 456 -20.03 -13.30 -6.47
C SER A 456 -18.82 -14.22 -6.54
N PHE A 457 -17.64 -13.65 -6.31
CA PHE A 457 -16.37 -14.37 -6.38
C PHE A 457 -15.55 -14.20 -5.09
N LEU A 458 -14.71 -15.19 -4.79
CA LEU A 458 -13.67 -15.12 -3.75
C LEU A 458 -12.44 -14.38 -4.28
N HIS A 459 -11.57 -13.95 -3.36
CA HIS A 459 -10.35 -13.24 -3.73
C HIS A 459 -9.44 -14.15 -4.58
N LYS A 460 -9.07 -13.66 -5.78
CA LYS A 460 -8.29 -14.35 -6.83
C LYS A 460 -8.98 -15.57 -7.45
N GLN A 461 -10.26 -15.86 -7.16
CA GLN A 461 -10.93 -17.10 -7.56
C GLN A 461 -10.85 -17.36 -9.06
N VAL A 462 -11.22 -16.39 -9.89
CA VAL A 462 -11.23 -16.54 -11.36
C VAL A 462 -9.82 -16.85 -11.88
N ARG A 463 -8.79 -16.20 -11.34
CA ARG A 463 -7.39 -16.44 -11.75
C ARG A 463 -6.88 -17.81 -11.32
N ILE A 464 -7.33 -18.31 -10.18
CA ILE A 464 -6.98 -19.66 -9.71
C ILE A 464 -7.68 -20.71 -10.56
N ILE A 465 -8.97 -20.50 -10.88
CA ILE A 465 -9.72 -21.34 -11.83
C ILE A 465 -8.95 -21.43 -13.15
N VAL A 466 -8.64 -20.29 -13.78
CA VAL A 466 -7.91 -20.25 -15.06
C VAL A 466 -6.56 -20.96 -14.96
N GLY A 467 -5.82 -20.74 -13.88
CA GLY A 467 -4.56 -21.42 -13.63
C GLY A 467 -4.69 -22.94 -13.58
N THR A 468 -5.72 -23.46 -12.90
CA THR A 468 -6.05 -24.90 -12.87
C THR A 468 -6.45 -25.42 -14.25
N LEU A 469 -7.26 -24.68 -15.01
CA LEU A 469 -7.65 -25.07 -16.36
C LEU A 469 -6.44 -25.17 -17.28
N VAL A 470 -5.50 -24.21 -17.19
CA VAL A 470 -4.24 -24.27 -17.94
C VAL A 470 -3.41 -25.50 -17.58
N GLN A 471 -3.36 -25.91 -16.30
CA GLN A 471 -2.68 -27.16 -15.92
C GLN A 471 -3.33 -28.38 -16.61
N CYS A 472 -4.66 -28.43 -16.66
CA CYS A 472 -5.39 -29.49 -17.36
C CYS A 472 -5.10 -29.47 -18.87
N GLY A 473 -5.24 -28.31 -19.52
CA GLY A 473 -4.96 -28.16 -20.95
C GLY A 473 -3.50 -28.44 -21.32
N SER A 474 -2.56 -28.28 -20.39
CA SER A 474 -1.14 -28.58 -20.62
C SER A 474 -0.78 -30.06 -20.43
N GLY A 475 -1.75 -30.88 -19.98
CA GLY A 475 -1.59 -32.30 -19.64
C GLY A 475 -0.99 -32.56 -18.25
N ALA A 476 -0.77 -31.53 -17.44
CA ALA A 476 -0.20 -31.69 -16.09
C ALA A 476 -1.21 -32.29 -15.10
N PHE A 477 -2.49 -32.01 -15.28
CA PHE A 477 -3.60 -32.62 -14.54
C PHE A 477 -4.58 -33.29 -15.51
N PRO A 478 -5.13 -34.47 -15.17
CA PRO A 478 -6.33 -34.94 -15.85
C PRO A 478 -7.52 -34.03 -15.49
N PRO A 479 -8.50 -33.79 -16.39
CA PRO A 479 -9.64 -32.93 -16.10
C PRO A 479 -10.42 -33.31 -14.83
N SER A 480 -10.58 -34.61 -14.56
CA SER A 480 -11.25 -35.15 -13.38
C SER A 480 -10.59 -34.78 -12.05
N TYR A 481 -9.29 -34.42 -12.04
CA TYR A 481 -8.57 -33.98 -10.85
C TYR A 481 -9.18 -32.73 -10.21
N VAL A 482 -9.95 -31.94 -10.97
CA VAL A 482 -10.71 -30.80 -10.43
C VAL A 482 -11.66 -31.20 -9.32
N LEU A 483 -12.26 -32.40 -9.38
CA LEU A 483 -13.15 -32.90 -8.34
C LEU A 483 -12.37 -33.10 -7.03
N GLU A 484 -11.19 -33.72 -7.09
CA GLU A 484 -10.30 -33.86 -5.92
C GLU A 484 -9.87 -32.49 -5.37
N ILE A 485 -9.57 -31.52 -6.24
CA ILE A 485 -9.19 -30.17 -5.80
C ILE A 485 -10.33 -29.55 -5.00
N LEU A 486 -11.58 -29.68 -5.44
CA LEU A 486 -12.75 -29.15 -4.71
C LEU A 486 -12.91 -29.84 -3.34
N GLU A 487 -12.66 -31.14 -3.26
CA GLU A 487 -12.76 -31.91 -2.01
C GLU A 487 -11.65 -31.60 -1.00
N ARG A 488 -10.41 -31.39 -1.47
CA ARG A 488 -9.23 -31.16 -0.61
C ARG A 488 -9.29 -29.85 0.18
N LYS A 489 -10.09 -28.87 -0.26
CA LYS A 489 -10.23 -27.55 0.38
C LYS A 489 -8.90 -26.84 0.66
N SER A 490 -7.86 -27.13 -0.11
CA SER A 490 -6.50 -26.65 0.08
C SER A 490 -6.03 -25.89 -1.15
N ARG A 491 -5.59 -24.64 -0.95
CA ARG A 491 -5.08 -23.80 -2.04
C ARG A 491 -3.89 -24.43 -2.76
N ALA A 492 -3.07 -25.24 -2.07
CA ALA A 492 -1.91 -25.89 -2.67
C ALA A 492 -2.29 -26.97 -3.71
N ALA A 493 -3.52 -27.50 -3.65
CA ALA A 493 -4.00 -28.50 -4.62
C ALA A 493 -4.40 -27.88 -5.97
N ALA A 494 -4.83 -26.61 -5.97
CA ALA A 494 -5.23 -25.92 -7.19
C ALA A 494 -4.02 -25.37 -7.97
N GLY A 495 -4.20 -25.14 -9.27
CA GLY A 495 -3.16 -24.59 -10.14
C GLY A 495 -2.61 -23.23 -9.68
N ALA A 496 -1.46 -22.85 -10.21
CA ALA A 496 -0.85 -21.55 -9.94
C ALA A 496 -1.82 -20.40 -10.27
N THR A 497 -1.79 -19.30 -9.51
CA THR A 497 -2.67 -18.17 -9.79
C THR A 497 -2.29 -17.53 -11.12
N ALA A 498 -3.18 -17.55 -12.11
CA ALA A 498 -2.91 -16.95 -13.43
C ALA A 498 -2.53 -15.46 -13.31
N PRO A 499 -1.66 -14.89 -14.17
CA PRO A 499 -1.29 -13.47 -14.11
C PRO A 499 -2.51 -12.53 -14.16
N PRO A 500 -2.48 -11.36 -13.48
CA PRO A 500 -3.65 -10.47 -13.42
C PRO A 500 -3.98 -9.79 -14.76
N HIS A 501 -2.95 -9.50 -15.56
CA HIS A 501 -3.05 -8.72 -16.79
C HIS A 501 -3.75 -9.42 -17.96
N GLY A 502 -4.09 -10.70 -17.83
CA GLY A 502 -4.97 -11.41 -18.76
C GLY A 502 -6.45 -11.38 -18.37
N LEU A 503 -6.80 -10.90 -17.17
CA LEU A 503 -8.16 -10.90 -16.66
C LEU A 503 -8.87 -9.56 -16.93
N TYR A 504 -10.12 -9.65 -17.38
CA TYR A 504 -11.01 -8.54 -17.61
C TYR A 504 -12.30 -8.76 -16.82
N LEU A 505 -12.71 -7.79 -16.00
CA LEU A 505 -14.11 -7.64 -15.60
C LEU A 505 -14.83 -7.00 -16.77
N VAL A 506 -15.64 -7.76 -17.50
CA VAL A 506 -16.23 -7.30 -18.78
C VAL A 506 -17.62 -6.70 -18.62
N LEU A 507 -18.39 -7.15 -17.62
CA LEU A 507 -19.75 -6.69 -17.38
C LEU A 507 -20.17 -6.94 -15.93
N VAL A 508 -21.00 -6.05 -15.39
CA VAL A 508 -21.77 -6.24 -14.16
C VAL A 508 -23.25 -6.07 -14.50
N GLU A 509 -24.06 -7.08 -14.21
CA GLU A 509 -25.51 -7.05 -14.38
C GLU A 509 -26.17 -6.59 -13.08
N TYR A 510 -27.12 -5.65 -13.18
CA TYR A 510 -27.86 -5.06 -12.06
C TYR A 510 -29.33 -5.47 -12.03
#